data_AF-A0A353PDB2-F1
#
_entry.id   AF-A0A353PDB2-F1
#
_cell.length_a   1.000
_cell.length_b   1.000
_cell.length_c   1.000
_cell.angle_alpha   90.00
_cell.angle_beta   90.00
_cell.angle_gamma   90.00
#
_symmetry.space_group_name_H-M   'P 1'
#
loop_
_entity.id
_entity.type
_entity.pdbx_description
1 polymer ?
#
loop_
_entity_poly.entity_id
_entity_poly.type
_entity_poly.pdbx_seq_one_letter_code
_entity_poly.pdbx_strand_id
1 'polypeptide(L)' 'YVINGTKCYISNGARAEWTLVFATIDPALGHAGHRVFIVEKDTPGFKVGKLEDKLG' A
#
# COMPACT_ATOMS: atom_id res chain seq x y z
N TYR A 1 -9.44 -9.91 -2.38
CA TYR A 1 -8.19 -9.83 -3.15
C TYR A 1 -7.02 -10.17 -2.25
N VAL A 2 -5.97 -10.82 -2.77
CA VAL A 2 -4.70 -10.97 -2.05
C VAL A 2 -3.73 -9.96 -2.64
N ILE A 3 -3.23 -9.04 -1.79
CA ILE A 3 -2.29 -8.01 -2.21
C ILE A 3 -0.92 -8.40 -1.66
N ASN A 4 0.06 -8.55 -2.54
CA ASN A 4 1.44 -8.87 -2.17
C ASN A 4 2.38 -7.79 -2.73
N GLY A 5 3.12 -7.15 -1.84
CA GLY A 5 4.11 -6.15 -2.20
C GLY A 5 4.47 -5.24 -1.04
N THR A 6 5.31 -4.26 -1.31
CA THR A 6 5.72 -3.24 -0.33
C THR A 6 5.68 -1.88 -1.00
N LYS A 7 5.18 -0.88 -0.28
CA LYS A 7 5.24 0.53 -0.67
C LYS A 7 6.12 1.27 0.33
N CYS A 8 6.85 2.26 -0.15
CA CYS A 8 7.73 3.11 0.64
C CYS A 8 7.27 4.58 0.57
N TYR A 9 7.81 5.41 1.47
CA TYR A 9 7.52 6.85 1.53
C TYR A 9 6.06 7.23 1.76
N ILE A 10 5.34 6.44 2.57
CA ILE A 10 3.95 6.71 2.90
C ILE A 10 3.87 7.63 4.12
N SER A 11 3.60 8.91 3.88
CA SER A 11 3.36 9.90 4.94
C SER A 11 2.24 9.42 5.87
N ASN A 12 2.51 9.43 7.18
CA ASN A 12 1.62 8.91 8.22
C ASN A 12 1.24 7.42 8.10
N GLY A 13 1.88 6.63 7.23
CA GLY A 13 1.51 5.23 7.01
C GLY A 13 1.57 4.36 8.28
N ALA A 14 2.48 4.66 9.20
CA ALA A 14 2.58 3.98 10.50
C ALA A 14 1.47 4.34 11.50
N ARG A 15 0.69 5.39 11.24
CA ARG A 15 -0.35 5.91 12.13
C ARG A 15 -1.76 5.82 11.53
N ALA A 16 -1.88 5.44 10.26
CA ALA A 16 -3.16 5.43 9.57
C ALA A 16 -4.04 4.26 10.01
N GLU A 17 -5.34 4.52 10.23
CA GLU A 17 -6.35 3.48 10.46
C GLU A 17 -6.81 2.86 9.13
N TRP A 18 -6.72 3.62 8.03
CA TRP A 18 -7.09 3.17 6.69
C TRP A 18 -6.01 3.55 5.70
N THR A 19 -5.63 2.62 4.83
CA THR A 19 -4.64 2.83 3.77
C THR A 19 -5.25 2.56 2.40
N LEU A 20 -5.14 3.52 1.48
CA LEU A 20 -5.46 3.31 0.06
C LEU A 20 -4.23 2.74 -0.65
N VAL A 21 -4.33 1.50 -1.11
CA VAL A 21 -3.28 0.77 -1.81
C VAL A 21 -3.59 0.72 -3.29
N PHE A 22 -2.75 1.35 -4.10
CA PHE A 22 -2.77 1.19 -5.56
C PHE A 22 -1.99 -0.08 -5.92
N ALA A 23 -2.67 -1.04 -6.53
CA ALA A 23 -2.08 -2.28 -7.02
C ALA A 23 -2.59 -2.61 -8.42
N THR A 24 -1.77 -3.34 -9.17
CA THR A 24 -2.10 -3.80 -10.53
C THR A 24 -2.76 -5.16 -10.44
N ILE A 25 -3.98 -5.28 -10.97
CA ILE A 25 -4.73 -6.54 -11.01
C ILE A 25 -4.37 -7.41 -12.22
N ASP A 26 -3.97 -6.78 -13.32
CA ASP A 26 -3.53 -7.43 -14.55
C ASP A 26 -2.51 -6.52 -15.26
N PRO A 27 -1.23 -6.93 -15.35
CA PRO A 27 -0.20 -6.17 -16.07
C PRO A 27 -0.48 -6.00 -17.56
N ALA A 28 -1.21 -6.93 -18.21
CA ALA A 28 -1.50 -6.87 -19.64
C ALA A 28 -2.43 -5.71 -20.01
N LEU A 29 -3.23 -5.22 -19.06
CA LEU A 29 -4.13 -4.07 -19.24
C LEU A 29 -3.40 -2.72 -19.13
N GLY A 30 -2.08 -2.72 -18.85
CA GLY A 30 -1.31 -1.49 -18.65
C GLY A 30 -1.94 -0.59 -17.59
N HIS A 31 -2.13 0.70 -17.92
CA HIS A 31 -2.74 1.68 -17.01
C HIS A 31 -4.16 1.29 -16.56
N ALA A 32 -4.92 0.61 -17.42
CA ALA A 32 -6.28 0.16 -17.10
C ALA A 32 -6.30 -0.98 -16.06
N GLY A 33 -5.15 -1.57 -15.75
CA GLY A 33 -4.99 -2.62 -14.72
C GLY A 33 -4.83 -2.09 -13.29
N HIS A 34 -4.71 -0.77 -13.08
CA HIS A 34 -4.55 -0.22 -11.73
C HIS A 34 -5.89 -0.13 -11.00
N ARG A 35 -5.93 -0.64 -9.76
CA ARG A 35 -7.09 -0.51 -8.87
C ARG A 35 -6.64 -0.01 -7.51
N VAL A 36 -7.57 0.67 -6.84
CA VAL A 36 -7.40 1.12 -5.46
C VAL A 36 -8.10 0.14 -4.55
N PHE A 37 -7.39 -0.28 -3.51
CA PHE A 37 -7.89 -1.11 -2.44
C PHE A 37 -7.85 -0.31 -1.15
N ILE A 38 -8.91 -0.38 -0.37
CA ILE A 38 -8.92 0.17 0.99
C ILE A 38 -8.52 -0.97 1.93
N VAL A 39 -7.49 -0.74 2.74
CA VAL A 39 -6.96 -1.72 3.69
C VAL A 39 -7.02 -1.11 5.08
N GLU A 40 -7.75 -1.75 5.99
CA GLU A 40 -7.81 -1.37 7.40
C GLU A 40 -6.50 -1.72 8.10
N LYS A 41 -6.12 -0.92 9.08
CA LYS A 41 -5.08 -1.26 10.04
C LYS A 41 -5.39 -2.63 10.67
N ASP A 42 -4.34 -3.38 10.98
CA ASP A 42 -4.43 -4.74 11.56
C ASP A 42 -5.05 -5.82 10.66
N THR A 43 -5.38 -5.53 9.40
CA THR A 43 -5.71 -6.56 8.40
C THR A 43 -4.59 -7.62 8.37
N PRO A 44 -4.89 -8.93 8.47
CA PRO A 44 -3.87 -9.96 8.50
C PRO A 44 -2.88 -9.87 7.33
N GLY A 45 -1.59 -9.77 7.66
CA GLY A 45 -0.51 -9.60 6.68
C GLY A 45 -0.15 -8.15 6.36
N PHE A 46 -0.96 -7.17 6.76
CA PHE A 46 -0.58 -5.76 6.72
C PHE A 46 0.49 -5.50 7.79
N LYS A 47 1.61 -4.89 7.38
CA LYS A 47 2.72 -4.56 8.27
C LYS A 47 3.27 -3.19 7.92
N VAL A 48 3.60 -2.41 8.95
CA VAL A 48 4.39 -1.19 8.78
C VAL A 48 5.82 -1.61 8.47
N GLY A 49 6.33 -1.19 7.32
CA GLY A 49 7.72 -1.44 6.89
C GLY A 49 8.72 -0.52 7.58
N LYS A 50 9.89 -0.34 6.95
CA LYS A 50 10.92 0.58 7.42
C LYS A 50 10.37 2.01 7.55
N LEU A 51 10.61 2.64 8.70
CA LEU A 51 10.43 4.09 8.83
C LEU A 51 11.63 4.78 8.19
N GLU A 52 11.37 5.56 7.14
CA GLU A 52 12.43 6.25 6.40
C GLU A 52 12.95 7.46 7.17
N ASP A 53 14.27 7.56 7.27
CA ASP A 53 14.97 8.75 7.74
C ASP A 53 15.07 9.75 6.57
N LYS A 54 14.41 10.90 6.71
CA LYS A 54 14.23 11.89 5.65
C LYS A 54 15.05 13.13 5.99
N LEU A 55 15.48 13.86 4.96
CA LEU A 55 16.36 15.02 5.10
C LEU A 55 15.76 16.21 5.89
N GLY A 56 14.44 16.18 6.17
CA GLY A 56 13.68 17.33 6.66
C GLY A 56 12.73 17.83 5.60
#